data_AF-A0AAV7CDU5-F1
#
_entry.id   AF-A0AAV7CDU5-F1
#
_cell.length_a   1.000
_cell.length_b   1.000
_cell.length_c   1.000
_cell.angle_alpha   90.00
_cell.angle_beta   90.00
_cell.angle_gamma   90.00
#
_symmetry.space_group_name_H-M   'P 1'
#
loop_
_entity.id
_entity.type
_entity.pdbx_description
1 polymer ?
#
loop_
_entity_poly.entity_id
_entity_poly.type
_entity_poly.pdbx_seq_one_letter_code
_entity_poly.pdbx_strand_id
1 'polypeptide(L)'
;MMDTFSYCDISSVFITKTIDRIISPMAVQLCHLIISLECDGNKYTAISGDLEQLAQELSKFAEHFANTSLRIGVECGDRTLGQEMEKAARSLLITGKGILLSVQKLNIQPAVRKHQEELVISAQNILMGTLKILQLEDDAGVRKIHQAADWFLDCLTYLQKAENISQIQSHFWEFSEALLLLNSLTENRILDLKDSLHQKNLTQKLQILRKCVPMLFTATQSSIKHSYNDQIIDSKLYIFDQTSKTSEQLSSTACM
;
A
#
# COMPACT_ATOMS: atom_id res chain seq x y z
N MET A 1 -24.25 -18.10 -17.48
CA MET A 1 -24.55 -17.08 -16.46
C MET A 1 -23.19 -16.61 -16.02
N MET A 2 -22.74 -15.47 -16.53
CA MET A 2 -21.44 -14.90 -16.17
C MET A 2 -21.59 -14.42 -14.73
N ASP A 3 -20.76 -14.92 -13.81
CA ASP A 3 -20.67 -14.35 -12.47
C ASP A 3 -20.30 -12.88 -12.65
N THR A 4 -21.27 -12.03 -12.37
CA THR A 4 -21.20 -10.59 -12.57
C THR A 4 -20.11 -10.09 -11.62
N PHE A 5 -18.98 -9.65 -12.17
CA PHE A 5 -17.99 -8.84 -11.45
C PHE A 5 -18.72 -7.61 -10.91
N SER A 6 -19.17 -7.68 -9.67
CA SER A 6 -19.84 -6.57 -9.00
C SER A 6 -18.78 -5.54 -8.66
N TYR A 7 -18.88 -4.34 -9.24
CA TYR A 7 -18.03 -3.20 -8.91
C TYR A 7 -17.99 -2.92 -7.39
N CYS A 8 -19.07 -3.28 -6.67
CA CYS A 8 -19.13 -3.19 -5.20
C CYS A 8 -18.07 -4.05 -4.50
N ASP A 9 -17.72 -5.22 -5.04
CA ASP A 9 -16.70 -6.11 -4.43
C ASP A 9 -15.27 -5.58 -4.61
N ILE A 10 -15.04 -4.70 -5.59
CA ILE A 10 -13.73 -4.11 -5.87
C ILE A 10 -13.53 -2.82 -5.06
N SER A 11 -14.58 -2.00 -4.90
CA SER A 11 -14.49 -0.72 -4.18
C SER A 11 -14.17 -0.85 -2.69
N SER A 12 -14.54 -1.98 -2.07
CA SER A 12 -14.26 -2.30 -0.66
C SER A 12 -12.85 -2.83 -0.43
N VAL A 13 -12.12 -3.18 -1.50
CA VAL A 13 -10.74 -3.69 -1.49
C VAL A 13 -9.71 -2.55 -1.56
N PHE A 14 -10.14 -1.33 -1.91
CA PHE A 14 -9.23 -0.18 -2.04
C PHE A 14 -9.01 0.52 -0.71
N ILE A 15 -7.83 0.28 -0.13
CA ILE A 15 -7.42 0.87 1.15
C ILE A 15 -6.93 2.32 0.93
N THR A 16 -6.32 2.62 -0.22
CA THR A 16 -5.70 3.94 -0.51
C THR A 16 -6.32 4.68 -1.69
N LYS A 17 -6.23 6.01 -1.62
CA LYS A 17 -6.67 6.96 -2.66
C LYS A 17 -5.87 6.76 -3.94
N THR A 18 -4.58 6.45 -3.82
CA THR A 18 -3.71 6.18 -4.96
C THR A 18 -4.18 4.96 -5.76
N ILE A 19 -4.47 3.83 -5.09
CA ILE A 19 -4.97 2.63 -5.76
C ILE A 19 -6.32 2.92 -6.42
N ASP A 20 -7.24 3.53 -5.68
CA ASP A 20 -8.59 3.86 -6.15
C ASP A 20 -8.58 4.76 -7.39
N ARG A 21 -7.70 5.77 -7.41
CA ARG A 21 -7.54 6.69 -8.55
C ARG A 21 -7.07 5.98 -9.81
N ILE A 22 -6.27 4.92 -9.69
CA ILE A 22 -5.75 4.16 -10.83
C ILE A 22 -6.77 3.11 -11.29
N ILE A 23 -7.36 2.36 -10.35
CA ILE A 23 -8.18 1.19 -10.68
C ILE A 23 -9.62 1.56 -11.05
N SER A 24 -10.21 2.58 -10.40
CA SER A 24 -11.59 3.01 -10.69
C SER A 24 -11.84 3.30 -12.19
N PRO A 25 -11.03 4.11 -12.89
CA PRO A 25 -11.25 4.35 -14.32
C PRO A 25 -11.09 3.07 -15.15
N MET A 26 -10.14 2.19 -14.81
CA MET A 26 -9.98 0.92 -15.52
C MET A 26 -11.20 -0.01 -15.34
N ALA A 27 -11.77 -0.06 -14.14
CA ALA A 27 -12.98 -0.83 -13.85
C ALA A 27 -14.20 -0.29 -14.61
N VAL A 28 -14.35 1.04 -14.70
CA VAL A 28 -15.40 1.66 -15.51
C VAL A 28 -15.27 1.29 -16.99
N GLN A 29 -14.06 1.35 -17.55
CA GLN A 29 -13.82 0.96 -18.94
C GLN A 29 -14.12 -0.52 -19.19
N LEU A 30 -13.78 -1.40 -18.24
CA LEU A 30 -14.13 -2.81 -18.30
C LEU A 30 -15.66 -3.02 -18.30
N CYS A 31 -16.40 -2.30 -17.47
CA CYS A 31 -17.87 -2.35 -17.48
C CYS A 31 -18.44 -1.91 -18.83
N HIS A 32 -17.92 -0.82 -19.41
CA HIS A 32 -18.34 -0.38 -20.74
C HIS A 32 -18.06 -1.44 -21.81
N LEU A 33 -16.89 -2.08 -21.78
CA LEU A 33 -16.55 -3.17 -22.70
C LEU A 33 -17.54 -4.33 -22.59
N ILE A 34 -17.85 -4.77 -21.36
CA ILE A 34 -18.80 -5.86 -21.11
C ILE A 34 -20.18 -5.50 -21.69
N ILE A 35 -20.68 -4.30 -21.38
CA ILE A 35 -21.99 -3.83 -21.89
C ILE A 35 -21.99 -3.78 -23.42
N SER A 36 -20.91 -3.30 -24.04
CA SER A 36 -20.78 -3.23 -25.49
C SER A 36 -20.77 -4.60 -26.17
N LEU A 37 -20.26 -5.63 -25.50
CA LEU A 37 -20.24 -7.00 -26.02
C LEU A 37 -21.55 -7.75 -25.77
N GLU A 38 -22.28 -7.43 -24.70
CA GLU A 38 -23.59 -8.02 -24.39
C GLU A 38 -24.73 -7.42 -25.21
N CYS A 39 -24.67 -6.12 -25.52
CA CYS A 39 -25.68 -5.40 -26.29
C CYS A 39 -25.52 -5.63 -27.81
N ASP A 40 -26.06 -6.75 -28.29
CA ASP A 40 -26.25 -7.15 -29.70
C ASP A 40 -24.99 -7.52 -30.50
N GLY A 41 -24.90 -8.81 -30.90
CA GLY A 41 -23.79 -9.41 -31.64
C GLY A 41 -23.48 -8.84 -33.04
N ASN A 42 -24.28 -7.89 -33.53
CA ASN A 42 -24.08 -7.20 -34.82
C ASN A 42 -23.33 -5.85 -34.69
N LYS A 43 -23.05 -5.35 -33.49
CA LYS A 43 -22.35 -4.06 -33.28
C LYS A 43 -20.83 -4.17 -33.19
N TYR A 44 -20.27 -5.38 -33.10
CA TYR A 44 -18.81 -5.56 -33.06
C TYR A 44 -18.11 -4.90 -34.26
N THR A 45 -18.69 -5.05 -35.46
CA THR A 45 -18.14 -4.46 -36.69
C THR A 45 -18.03 -2.94 -36.61
N ALA A 46 -18.94 -2.28 -35.87
CA ALA A 46 -18.94 -0.84 -35.68
C ALA A 46 -17.86 -0.34 -34.69
N ILE A 47 -17.36 -1.21 -33.80
CA ILE A 47 -16.37 -0.85 -32.76
C ILE A 47 -15.02 -1.56 -32.93
N SER A 48 -14.87 -2.39 -33.97
CA SER A 48 -13.69 -3.25 -34.18
C SER A 48 -12.36 -2.49 -34.29
N GLY A 49 -12.36 -1.36 -35.02
CA GLY A 49 -11.17 -0.50 -35.15
C GLY A 49 -10.79 0.17 -33.82
N ASP A 50 -11.77 0.69 -33.08
CA ASP A 50 -11.56 1.31 -31.78
C ASP A 50 -11.04 0.28 -30.77
N LEU A 51 -11.55 -0.95 -30.82
CA LEU A 51 -11.15 -2.03 -29.93
C LEU A 51 -9.72 -2.51 -30.20
N GLU A 52 -9.29 -2.55 -31.45
CA GLU A 52 -7.90 -2.88 -31.79
C GLU A 52 -6.94 -1.81 -31.24
N GLN A 53 -7.27 -0.53 -31.41
CA GLN A 53 -6.48 0.55 -30.84
C GLN A 53 -6.43 0.45 -29.30
N LEU A 54 -7.58 0.25 -28.65
CA LEU A 54 -7.65 0.10 -27.19
C LEU A 54 -6.84 -1.10 -26.68
N ALA A 55 -6.86 -2.23 -27.39
CA ALA A 55 -6.06 -3.39 -27.02
C ALA A 55 -4.55 -3.13 -27.19
N GLN A 56 -4.14 -2.38 -28.21
CA GLN A 56 -2.76 -1.94 -28.37
C GLN A 56 -2.32 -1.00 -27.25
N GLU A 57 -3.17 -0.04 -26.86
CA GLU A 57 -2.91 0.87 -25.75
C GLU A 57 -2.81 0.11 -24.41
N LEU A 58 -3.73 -0.82 -24.13
CA LEU A 58 -3.70 -1.66 -22.93
C LEU A 58 -2.48 -2.58 -22.89
N SER A 59 -2.08 -3.14 -24.03
CA SER A 59 -0.87 -3.97 -24.13
C SER A 59 0.39 -3.17 -23.81
N LYS A 60 0.53 -1.98 -24.41
CA LYS A 60 1.64 -1.05 -24.13
C LYS A 60 1.65 -0.58 -22.69
N PHE A 61 0.48 -0.28 -22.12
CA PHE A 61 0.33 0.06 -20.71
C PHE A 61 0.82 -1.09 -19.83
N ALA A 62 0.33 -2.32 -20.05
CA ALA A 62 0.71 -3.49 -19.28
C ALA A 62 2.23 -3.74 -19.35
N GLU A 63 2.83 -3.58 -20.52
CA GLU A 63 4.28 -3.69 -20.71
C GLU A 63 5.04 -2.61 -19.94
N HIS A 64 4.68 -1.34 -20.12
CA HIS A 64 5.34 -0.24 -19.44
C HIS A 64 5.22 -0.35 -17.91
N PHE A 65 4.02 -0.67 -17.43
CA PHE A 65 3.73 -0.81 -16.01
C PHE A 65 4.53 -1.97 -15.42
N ALA A 66 4.50 -3.15 -16.04
CA ALA A 66 5.28 -4.30 -15.60
C ALA A 66 6.79 -4.04 -15.58
N ASN A 67 7.35 -3.40 -16.61
CA ASN A 67 8.77 -3.06 -16.67
C ASN A 67 9.17 -2.06 -15.57
N THR A 68 8.30 -1.08 -15.29
CA THR A 68 8.51 -0.15 -14.17
C THR A 68 8.49 -0.88 -12.83
N SER A 69 7.54 -1.79 -12.63
CA SER A 69 7.43 -2.62 -11.42
C SER A 69 8.64 -3.52 -11.22
N LEU A 70 9.17 -4.14 -12.28
CA LEU A 70 10.41 -4.93 -12.21
C LEU A 70 11.59 -4.08 -11.73
N ARG A 71 11.73 -2.87 -12.27
CA ARG A 71 12.79 -1.95 -11.83
C ARG A 71 12.64 -1.59 -10.35
N ILE A 72 11.44 -1.22 -9.91
CA ILE A 72 11.15 -0.91 -8.50
C ILE A 72 11.47 -2.12 -7.61
N GLY A 73 11.08 -3.32 -8.02
CA GLY A 73 11.35 -4.55 -7.29
C GLY A 73 12.84 -4.80 -7.06
N VAL A 74 13.69 -4.49 -8.05
CA VAL A 74 15.15 -4.61 -7.94
C VAL A 74 15.75 -3.51 -7.05
N GLU A 75 15.27 -2.28 -7.18
CA GLU A 75 15.86 -1.10 -6.51
C GLU A 75 15.44 -0.95 -5.04
N CYS A 76 14.31 -1.54 -4.62
CA CYS A 76 13.70 -1.27 -3.32
C CYS A 76 14.43 -1.86 -2.09
N GLY A 77 15.32 -2.83 -2.27
CA GLY A 77 16.01 -3.54 -1.18
C GLY A 77 15.14 -4.52 -0.36
N ASP A 78 13.81 -4.48 -0.52
CA ASP A 78 12.87 -5.43 0.09
C ASP A 78 12.81 -6.70 -0.76
N ARG A 79 13.41 -7.80 -0.26
CA ARG A 79 13.44 -9.09 -0.96
C ARG A 79 12.05 -9.68 -1.20
N THR A 80 11.14 -9.48 -0.25
CA THR A 80 9.76 -9.98 -0.35
C THR A 80 9.03 -9.22 -1.45
N LEU A 81 9.15 -7.89 -1.46
CA LEU A 81 8.59 -7.06 -2.54
C LEU A 81 9.18 -7.46 -3.89
N GLY A 82 10.51 -7.56 -4.01
CA GLY A 82 11.17 -7.87 -5.27
C GLY A 82 10.69 -9.18 -5.90
N GLN A 83 10.59 -10.26 -5.10
CA GLN A 83 10.14 -11.58 -5.58
C GLN A 83 8.68 -11.58 -6.02
N GLU A 84 7.79 -10.99 -5.22
CA GLU A 84 6.35 -10.96 -5.54
C GLU A 84 6.05 -10.00 -6.69
N MET A 85 6.76 -8.88 -6.75
CA MET A 85 6.68 -7.90 -7.84
C MET A 85 7.11 -8.51 -9.17
N GLU A 86 8.18 -9.32 -9.18
CA GLU A 86 8.62 -10.03 -10.39
C GLU A 86 7.53 -10.97 -10.93
N LYS A 87 6.93 -11.80 -10.06
CA LYS A 87 5.86 -12.72 -10.46
C LYS A 87 4.65 -11.96 -11.01
N ALA A 88 4.22 -10.91 -10.33
CA ALA A 88 3.06 -10.10 -10.73
C ALA A 88 3.31 -9.39 -12.07
N ALA A 89 4.50 -8.78 -12.25
CA ALA A 89 4.88 -8.10 -13.49
C ALA A 89 4.96 -9.07 -14.68
N ARG A 90 5.55 -10.26 -14.50
CA ARG A 90 5.59 -11.29 -15.56
C ARG A 90 4.19 -11.75 -15.96
N SER A 91 3.30 -11.94 -14.99
CA SER A 91 1.89 -12.28 -15.26
C SER A 91 1.17 -11.18 -16.05
N LEU A 92 1.40 -9.91 -15.69
CA LEU A 92 0.83 -8.76 -16.39
C LEU A 92 1.33 -8.67 -17.84
N LEU A 93 2.61 -8.95 -18.10
CA LEU A 93 3.17 -9.01 -19.47
C LEU A 93 2.49 -10.06 -20.34
N ILE A 94 2.25 -11.26 -19.79
CA ILE A 94 1.57 -12.34 -20.50
C ILE A 94 0.14 -11.92 -20.83
N THR A 95 -0.54 -11.31 -19.87
CA THR A 95 -1.92 -10.85 -20.04
C THR A 95 -2.03 -9.71 -21.05
N GLY A 96 -1.08 -8.77 -21.03
CA GLY A 96 -0.99 -7.68 -22.00
C GLY A 96 -0.79 -8.17 -23.43
N LYS A 97 -0.18 -9.33 -23.65
CA LYS A 97 -0.14 -9.98 -24.98
C LYS A 97 -1.44 -10.72 -25.28
N GLY A 98 -2.06 -11.32 -24.27
CA GLY A 98 -3.33 -12.03 -24.37
C GLY A 98 -4.47 -11.16 -24.93
N ILE A 99 -4.57 -9.89 -24.53
CA ILE A 99 -5.63 -9.01 -25.02
C ILE A 99 -5.55 -8.75 -26.54
N LEU A 100 -4.33 -8.63 -27.09
CA LEU A 100 -4.12 -8.47 -28.53
C LEU A 100 -4.60 -9.72 -29.29
N LEU A 101 -4.27 -10.90 -28.77
CA LEU A 101 -4.70 -12.17 -29.35
C LEU A 101 -6.22 -12.32 -29.27
N SER A 102 -6.85 -11.93 -28.16
CA SER A 102 -8.31 -11.98 -28.01
C SER A 102 -9.00 -11.07 -29.03
N VAL A 103 -8.51 -9.84 -29.24
CA VAL A 103 -9.07 -8.93 -30.26
C VAL A 103 -8.84 -9.45 -31.67
N GLN A 104 -7.66 -10.00 -31.98
CA GLN A 104 -7.39 -10.60 -33.29
C GLN A 104 -8.33 -11.77 -33.61
N LYS A 105 -8.56 -12.68 -32.66
CA LYS A 105 -9.52 -13.77 -32.83
C LYS A 105 -10.93 -13.25 -33.09
N LEU A 106 -11.33 -12.22 -32.36
CA LEU A 106 -12.65 -11.62 -32.50
C LEU A 106 -12.81 -10.85 -33.83
N ASN A 107 -11.74 -10.22 -34.33
CA ASN A 107 -11.73 -9.57 -35.65
C ASN A 107 -11.98 -10.58 -36.79
N ILE A 108 -11.45 -11.80 -36.67
CA ILE A 108 -11.63 -12.87 -37.66
C ILE A 108 -13.03 -13.50 -37.52
N GLN A 109 -13.51 -13.67 -36.29
CA GLN A 109 -14.75 -14.41 -35.98
C GLN A 109 -15.63 -13.64 -34.95
N PRO A 110 -16.30 -12.56 -35.38
CA PRO A 110 -16.96 -11.62 -34.47
C PRO A 110 -18.23 -12.17 -33.78
N ALA A 111 -18.87 -13.15 -34.42
CA ALA A 111 -20.09 -13.80 -33.91
C ALA A 111 -19.80 -14.92 -32.89
N VAL A 112 -18.52 -15.30 -32.68
CA VAL A 112 -18.16 -16.37 -31.77
C VAL A 112 -18.12 -15.83 -30.34
N ARG A 113 -19.15 -16.17 -29.58
CA ARG A 113 -19.30 -15.77 -28.16
C ARG A 113 -18.05 -16.06 -27.33
N LYS A 114 -17.42 -17.23 -27.52
CA LYS A 114 -16.19 -17.60 -26.80
C LYS A 114 -15.07 -16.57 -26.98
N HIS A 115 -14.92 -15.96 -28.16
CA HIS A 115 -13.86 -14.96 -28.38
C HIS A 115 -14.17 -13.63 -27.68
N GLN A 116 -15.46 -13.29 -27.54
CA GLN A 116 -15.91 -12.14 -26.76
C GLN A 116 -15.60 -12.36 -25.26
N GLU A 117 -15.88 -13.57 -24.76
CA GLU A 117 -15.56 -13.98 -23.39
C GLU A 117 -14.03 -13.95 -23.15
N GLU A 118 -13.23 -14.46 -24.08
CA GLU A 118 -11.76 -14.39 -24.01
C GLU A 118 -11.21 -12.95 -23.98
N LEU A 119 -11.89 -12.00 -24.62
CA LEU A 119 -11.52 -10.58 -24.55
C LEU A 119 -11.84 -9.98 -23.19
N VAL A 120 -13.04 -10.23 -22.66
CA VAL A 120 -13.44 -9.76 -21.32
C VAL A 120 -12.50 -10.31 -20.26
N ILE A 121 -12.17 -11.61 -20.32
CA ILE A 121 -11.23 -12.26 -19.39
C ILE A 121 -9.83 -11.62 -19.50
N SER A 122 -9.34 -11.39 -20.72
CA SER A 122 -8.05 -10.72 -20.91
C SER A 122 -8.04 -9.31 -20.30
N ALA A 123 -9.09 -8.51 -20.51
CA ALA A 123 -9.19 -7.18 -19.92
C ALA A 123 -9.29 -7.21 -18.37
N GLN A 124 -10.08 -8.13 -17.82
CA GLN A 124 -10.15 -8.40 -16.37
C GLN A 124 -8.79 -8.74 -15.78
N ASN A 125 -8.03 -9.60 -16.44
CA ASN A 125 -6.72 -10.00 -15.95
C ASN A 125 -5.72 -8.83 -15.95
N ILE A 126 -5.82 -7.87 -16.88
CA ILE A 126 -4.99 -6.65 -16.86
C ILE A 126 -5.33 -5.79 -15.65
N LEU A 127 -6.63 -5.60 -15.37
CA LEU A 127 -7.11 -4.87 -14.19
C LEU A 127 -6.58 -5.52 -12.90
N MET A 128 -6.76 -6.83 -12.76
CA MET A 128 -6.34 -7.58 -11.57
C MET A 128 -4.82 -7.64 -11.41
N GLY A 129 -4.07 -7.79 -12.51
CA GLY A 129 -2.61 -7.74 -12.49
C GLY A 129 -2.08 -6.37 -12.06
N THR A 130 -2.72 -5.30 -12.55
CA THR A 130 -2.39 -3.92 -12.15
C THR A 130 -2.69 -3.70 -10.66
N LEU A 131 -3.87 -4.10 -10.19
CA LEU A 131 -4.25 -4.03 -8.78
C LEU A 131 -3.26 -4.79 -7.89
N LYS A 132 -2.88 -6.01 -8.28
CA LYS A 132 -1.94 -6.82 -7.49
C LYS A 132 -0.59 -6.13 -7.32
N ILE A 133 -0.05 -5.53 -8.38
CA ILE A 133 1.21 -4.77 -8.32
C ILE A 133 1.09 -3.59 -7.36
N LEU A 134 -0.01 -2.82 -7.44
CA LEU A 134 -0.23 -1.68 -6.55
C LEU A 134 -0.38 -2.11 -5.09
N GLN A 135 -1.07 -3.22 -4.82
CA GLN A 135 -1.19 -3.79 -3.48
C GLN A 135 0.16 -4.21 -2.90
N LEU A 136 1.03 -4.81 -3.72
CA LEU A 136 2.37 -5.20 -3.28
C LEU A 136 3.21 -3.98 -2.86
N GLU A 137 3.08 -2.87 -3.57
CA GLU A 137 3.73 -1.60 -3.23
C GLU A 137 3.16 -1.00 -1.93
N ASP A 138 1.83 -1.01 -1.77
CA ASP A 138 1.17 -0.56 -0.54
C ASP A 138 1.60 -1.38 0.68
N ASP A 139 1.61 -2.72 0.55
CA ASP A 139 2.07 -3.65 1.58
C ASP A 139 3.53 -3.36 1.98
N ALA A 140 4.37 -2.96 1.01
CA ALA A 140 5.75 -2.57 1.28
C ALA A 140 5.84 -1.25 2.06
N GLY A 141 4.97 -0.28 1.75
CA GLY A 141 4.81 0.94 2.52
C GLY A 141 4.44 0.64 3.99
N VAL A 142 3.50 -0.27 4.21
CA VAL A 142 3.11 -0.72 5.56
C VAL A 142 4.26 -1.42 6.28
N ARG A 143 5.02 -2.29 5.61
CA ARG A 143 6.21 -2.93 6.19
C ARG A 143 7.28 -1.91 6.61
N LYS A 144 7.48 -0.83 5.86
CA LYS A 144 8.41 0.24 6.24
C LYS A 144 7.96 0.96 7.52
N ILE A 145 6.65 1.16 7.70
CA ILE A 145 6.10 1.72 8.95
C ILE A 145 6.41 0.77 10.13
N HIS A 146 6.23 -0.54 9.96
CA HIS A 146 6.55 -1.53 11.00
C HIS A 146 8.03 -1.48 11.38
N GLN A 147 8.92 -1.51 10.38
CA GLN A 147 10.36 -1.44 10.62
C GLN A 147 10.76 -0.14 11.33
N ALA A 148 10.15 0.99 10.99
CA ALA A 148 10.39 2.25 11.68
C ALA A 148 9.84 2.23 13.13
N ALA A 149 8.70 1.57 13.36
CA ALA A 149 8.14 1.40 14.69
C ALA A 149 9.00 0.48 15.57
N ASP A 150 9.49 -0.63 15.02
CA ASP A 150 10.41 -1.55 15.70
C ASP A 150 11.70 -0.83 16.07
N TRP A 151 12.31 -0.09 15.13
CA TRP A 151 13.50 0.71 15.41
C TRP A 151 13.26 1.78 16.48
N PHE A 152 12.09 2.44 16.44
CA PHE A 152 11.68 3.38 17.47
C PHE A 152 11.58 2.72 18.86
N LEU A 153 11.02 1.52 18.95
CA LEU A 153 10.91 0.76 20.21
C LEU A 153 12.29 0.32 20.75
N ASP A 154 13.21 -0.07 19.86
CA ASP A 154 14.59 -0.36 20.22
C ASP A 154 15.28 0.88 20.80
N CYS A 155 15.19 2.03 20.12
CA CYS A 155 15.74 3.30 20.61
C CYS A 155 15.11 3.72 21.95
N LEU A 156 13.80 3.51 22.11
CA LEU A 156 13.10 3.77 23.37
C LEU A 156 13.66 2.90 24.50
N THR A 157 13.96 1.63 24.22
CA THR A 157 14.58 0.71 25.21
C THR A 157 15.97 1.17 25.63
N TYR A 158 16.80 1.63 24.70
CA TYR A 158 18.13 2.18 25.02
C TYR A 158 18.02 3.48 25.85
N LEU A 159 17.11 4.38 25.47
CA LEU A 159 16.87 5.61 26.22
C LEU A 159 16.41 5.32 27.66
N GLN A 160 15.58 4.30 27.87
CA GLN A 160 15.13 3.89 29.21
C GLN A 160 16.29 3.44 30.10
N LYS A 161 17.25 2.72 29.53
CA LYS A 161 18.41 2.14 30.22
C LYS A 161 19.57 3.12 30.44
N ALA A 162 19.46 4.36 29.96
CA ALA A 162 20.49 5.37 30.15
C ALA A 162 20.76 5.63 31.65
N GLU A 163 22.02 5.56 32.06
CA GLU A 163 22.47 5.71 33.45
C GLU A 163 23.09 7.08 33.73
N ASN A 164 23.46 7.82 32.68
CA ASN A 164 24.10 9.13 32.79
C ASN A 164 23.66 10.09 31.68
N ILE A 165 23.93 11.38 31.88
CA ILE A 165 23.49 12.46 30.98
C ILE A 165 24.07 12.31 29.57
N SER A 166 25.30 11.82 29.42
CA SER A 166 25.93 11.62 28.11
C SER A 166 25.21 10.53 27.32
N GLN A 167 24.86 9.41 27.96
CA GLN A 167 24.04 8.36 27.35
C GLN A 167 22.64 8.86 27.00
N ILE A 168 22.00 9.66 27.84
CA ILE A 168 20.70 10.27 27.50
C ILE A 168 20.84 11.05 26.19
N GLN A 169 21.83 11.93 26.07
CA GLN A 169 21.99 12.76 24.87
C GLN A 169 22.19 11.91 23.61
N SER A 170 23.04 10.88 23.69
CA SER A 170 23.29 9.97 22.57
C SER A 170 22.04 9.18 22.17
N HIS A 171 21.39 8.52 23.12
CA HIS A 171 20.20 7.70 22.84
C HIS A 171 19.00 8.56 22.43
N PHE A 172 18.88 9.78 22.94
CA PHE A 172 17.81 10.69 22.56
C PHE A 172 17.95 11.19 21.12
N TRP A 173 19.18 11.33 20.61
CA TRP A 173 19.43 11.63 19.21
C TRP A 173 18.91 10.51 18.30
N GLU A 174 19.34 9.26 18.54
CA GLU A 174 18.88 8.10 17.77
C GLU A 174 17.35 7.91 17.87
N PHE A 175 16.79 8.07 19.06
CA PHE A 175 15.35 8.07 19.29
C PHE A 175 14.61 9.13 18.46
N SER A 176 15.17 10.34 18.37
CA SER A 176 14.56 11.44 17.60
C SER A 176 14.56 11.14 16.11
N GLU A 177 15.65 10.57 15.58
CA GLU A 177 15.71 10.14 14.18
C GLU A 177 14.70 9.02 13.88
N ALA A 178 14.60 8.01 14.75
CA ALA A 178 13.62 6.94 14.61
C ALA A 178 12.18 7.46 14.64
N LEU A 179 11.88 8.39 15.56
CA LEU A 179 10.58 9.03 15.65
C LEU A 179 10.27 9.87 14.40
N LEU A 180 11.23 10.65 13.88
CA LEU A 180 11.04 11.46 12.67
C LEU A 180 10.70 10.58 11.46
N LEU A 181 11.40 9.45 11.30
CA LEU A 181 11.11 8.48 10.25
C LEU A 181 9.71 7.89 10.40
N LEU A 182 9.38 7.34 11.57
CA LEU A 182 8.06 6.78 11.85
C LEU A 182 6.95 7.83 11.61
N ASN A 183 7.20 9.06 12.04
CA ASN A 183 6.28 10.17 11.88
C ASN A 183 6.01 10.49 10.42
N SER A 184 7.07 10.65 9.62
CA SER A 184 6.95 10.96 8.19
C SER A 184 6.20 9.87 7.42
N LEU A 185 6.54 8.59 7.66
CA LEU A 185 5.88 7.47 7.01
C LEU A 185 4.40 7.38 7.39
N THR A 186 4.07 7.61 8.67
CA THR A 186 2.69 7.57 9.15
C THR A 186 1.86 8.74 8.62
N GLU A 187 2.42 9.95 8.54
CA GLU A 187 1.73 11.10 7.93
C GLU A 187 1.41 10.85 6.46
N ASN A 188 2.37 10.31 5.70
CA ASN A 188 2.14 9.93 4.31
C ASN A 188 1.01 8.89 4.19
N ARG A 189 0.99 7.87 5.06
CA ARG A 189 -0.10 6.87 5.11
C ARG A 189 -1.45 7.52 5.42
N ILE A 190 -1.54 8.40 6.41
CA ILE A 190 -2.78 9.12 6.75
C ILE A 190 -3.29 9.91 5.53
N LEU A 191 -2.40 10.57 4.80
CA LEU A 191 -2.78 11.35 3.62
C LEU A 191 -3.33 10.47 2.50
N ASP A 192 -2.82 9.25 2.33
CA ASP A 192 -3.21 8.36 1.24
C ASP A 192 -4.38 7.43 1.59
N LEU A 193 -4.66 7.14 2.86
CA LEU A 193 -5.81 6.32 3.27
C LEU A 193 -7.14 6.90 2.78
N LYS A 194 -8.11 6.06 2.41
CA LYS A 194 -9.48 6.52 2.06
C LYS A 194 -10.37 6.72 3.29
N ASP A 195 -10.29 5.83 4.28
CA ASP A 195 -11.20 5.86 5.43
C ASP A 195 -10.85 6.96 6.44
N SER A 196 -11.77 7.91 6.61
CA SER A 196 -11.69 9.00 7.59
C SER A 196 -11.55 8.53 9.04
N LEU A 197 -12.10 7.36 9.40
CA LEU A 197 -11.99 6.80 10.75
C LEU A 197 -10.55 6.32 11.02
N HIS A 198 -9.98 5.56 10.08
CA HIS A 198 -8.59 5.08 10.17
C HIS A 198 -7.61 6.26 10.20
N GLN A 199 -7.81 7.28 9.34
CA GLN A 199 -7.02 8.51 9.35
C GLN A 199 -7.06 9.19 10.72
N LYS A 200 -8.24 9.36 11.31
CA LYS A 200 -8.41 10.01 12.62
C LYS A 200 -7.73 9.21 13.74
N ASN A 201 -7.89 7.89 13.74
CA ASN A 201 -7.26 7.01 14.72
C ASN A 201 -5.73 7.08 14.67
N LEU A 202 -5.14 7.00 13.47
CA LEU A 202 -3.69 7.14 13.29
C LEU A 202 -3.20 8.53 13.68
N THR A 203 -3.92 9.58 13.28
CA THR A 203 -3.58 10.97 13.65
C THR A 203 -3.53 11.14 15.16
N GLN A 204 -4.52 10.61 15.88
CA GLN A 204 -4.58 10.69 17.34
C GLN A 204 -3.40 9.96 17.99
N LYS A 205 -3.09 8.73 17.55
CA LYS A 205 -1.96 7.96 18.09
C LYS A 205 -0.63 8.66 17.84
N LEU A 206 -0.44 9.20 16.63
CA LEU A 206 0.76 9.94 16.28
C LEU A 206 0.92 11.22 17.12
N GLN A 207 -0.18 11.92 17.39
CA GLN A 207 -0.17 13.08 18.28
C GLN A 207 0.18 12.71 19.73
N ILE A 208 -0.27 11.56 20.23
CA ILE A 208 0.10 11.07 21.56
C ILE A 208 1.61 10.81 21.62
N LEU A 209 2.18 10.09 20.64
CA LEU A 209 3.62 9.84 20.57
C LEU A 209 4.45 11.14 20.61
N ARG A 210 4.06 12.13 19.81
CA ARG A 210 4.74 13.45 19.80
C ARG A 210 4.70 14.14 21.17
N LYS A 211 3.60 14.02 21.91
CA LYS A 211 3.46 14.59 23.27
C LYS A 211 4.29 13.85 24.32
N CYS A 212 4.58 12.56 24.11
CA CYS A 212 5.41 11.77 25.01
C CYS A 212 6.90 12.17 24.95
N VAL A 213 7.39 12.72 23.83
CA VAL A 213 8.81 13.09 23.63
C VAL A 213 9.40 13.94 24.77
N PRO A 214 8.86 15.14 25.10
CA PRO A 214 9.41 15.95 26.19
C PRO A 214 9.28 15.27 27.56
N MET A 215 8.25 14.45 27.75
CA MET A 215 8.02 13.71 28.99
C MET A 215 9.08 12.62 29.19
N LEU A 216 9.42 11.87 28.14
CA LEU A 216 10.46 10.84 28.16
C LEU A 216 11.83 11.43 28.51
N PHE A 217 12.19 12.56 27.88
CA PHE A 217 13.44 13.25 28.19
C PHE A 217 13.49 13.69 29.66
N THR A 218 12.43 14.37 30.11
CA THR A 218 12.36 14.91 31.48
C THR A 218 12.35 13.80 32.54
N ALA A 219 11.60 12.72 32.31
CA ALA A 219 11.52 11.59 33.22
C ALA A 219 12.86 10.86 33.33
N THR A 220 13.54 10.64 32.20
CA THR A 220 14.87 10.00 32.17
C THR A 220 15.90 10.85 32.91
N GLN A 221 15.95 12.17 32.62
CA GLN A 221 16.86 13.08 33.30
C GLN A 221 16.59 13.19 34.81
N SER A 222 15.31 13.24 35.20
CA SER A 222 14.91 13.32 36.62
C SER A 222 15.26 12.04 37.39
N SER A 223 15.10 10.86 36.76
CA SER A 223 15.46 9.58 37.38
C SER A 223 16.94 9.45 37.70
N ILE A 224 17.81 10.06 36.89
CA ILE A 224 19.27 10.08 37.14
C ILE A 224 19.62 11.06 38.26
N LYS A 225 18.95 12.22 38.32
CA LYS A 225 19.19 13.22 39.39
C LYS A 225 18.67 12.76 40.76
N HIS A 226 17.62 11.95 40.77
CA HIS A 226 16.89 11.54 41.98
C HIS A 226 16.69 10.02 42.02
N SER A 227 17.80 9.27 41.96
CA SER A 227 17.81 7.81 41.81
C SER A 227 17.17 7.01 42.95
N TYR A 228 16.89 7.64 44.09
CA TYR A 228 16.25 7.01 45.26
C TYR A 228 14.78 7.42 45.44
N ASN A 229 14.20 8.15 44.48
CA ASN A 229 12.80 8.57 44.54
C ASN A 229 11.93 7.63 43.71
N ASP A 230 11.25 6.70 44.39
CA ASP A 230 10.37 5.70 43.78
C ASP A 230 9.29 6.33 42.89
N GLN A 231 8.73 7.49 43.28
CA GLN A 231 7.71 8.16 42.48
C GLN A 231 8.23 8.63 41.12
N ILE A 232 9.50 9.05 41.04
CA ILE A 232 10.14 9.46 39.78
C ILE A 232 10.43 8.24 38.91
N ILE A 233 10.85 7.13 39.53
CA ILE A 233 11.09 5.87 38.83
C ILE A 233 9.78 5.32 38.25
N ASP A 234 8.70 5.27 39.04
CA ASP A 234 7.37 4.83 38.61
C ASP A 234 6.82 5.71 37.48
N SER A 235 6.97 7.03 37.61
CA SER A 235 6.55 7.98 36.57
C SER A 235 7.31 7.76 35.26
N LYS A 236 8.62 7.46 35.33
CA LYS A 236 9.42 7.10 34.15
C LYS A 236 8.87 5.82 33.53
N LEU A 237 8.74 4.73 34.30
CA LEU A 237 8.25 3.46 33.78
C LEU A 237 6.88 3.60 33.09
N TYR A 238 5.97 4.35 33.70
CA TYR A 238 4.64 4.62 33.13
C TYR A 238 4.70 5.30 31.76
N ILE A 239 5.51 6.36 31.60
CA ILE A 239 5.59 7.09 30.32
C ILE A 239 6.24 6.24 29.23
N PHE A 240 7.24 5.43 29.57
CA PHE A 240 7.87 4.49 28.62
C PHE A 240 6.89 3.41 28.16
N ASP A 241 6.17 2.77 29.10
CA ASP A 241 5.13 1.78 28.79
C ASP A 241 4.01 2.35 27.92
N GLN A 242 3.52 3.55 28.26
CA GLN A 242 2.49 4.23 27.48
C GLN A 242 2.97 4.57 26.06
N THR A 243 4.24 4.96 25.91
CA THR A 243 4.83 5.25 24.60
C THR A 243 4.95 3.97 23.76
N SER A 244 5.44 2.88 24.35
CA SER A 244 5.55 1.57 23.67
C SER A 244 4.19 1.11 23.15
N LYS A 245 3.19 1.06 24.04
CA LYS A 245 1.81 0.67 23.70
C LYS A 245 1.21 1.54 22.59
N THR A 246 1.50 2.84 22.61
CA THR A 246 0.99 3.74 21.57
C THR A 246 1.64 3.45 20.22
N SER A 247 2.94 3.16 20.19
CA SER A 247 3.68 2.78 18.97
C SER A 247 3.17 1.46 18.39
N GLU A 248 3.02 0.43 19.23
CA GLU A 248 2.49 -0.89 18.82
C GLU A 248 1.08 -0.76 18.22
N GLN A 249 0.21 0.00 18.87
CA GLN A 249 -1.13 0.25 18.37
C GLN A 249 -1.13 1.07 17.07
N LEU A 250 -0.19 2.01 16.91
CA LEU A 250 -0.06 2.80 15.69
C LEU A 250 0.33 1.89 14.52
N SER A 251 1.34 1.04 14.71
CA SER A 251 1.78 0.09 13.70
C SER A 251 0.66 -0.87 13.29
N SER A 252 -0.09 -1.41 14.27
CA SER A 252 -1.25 -2.27 14.01
C SER A 252 -2.37 -1.55 13.25
N THR A 253 -2.65 -0.29 13.60
CA THR A 253 -3.69 0.50 12.91
C THR A 253 -3.27 0.87 11.49
N ALA A 254 -1.96 1.00 11.22
CA ALA A 254 -1.45 1.34 9.90
C ALA A 254 -1.63 0.20 8.87
N CYS A 255 -1.80 -1.04 9.36
CA CYS A 255 -2.09 -2.23 8.54
C CYS A 255 -3.55 -2.32 8.06
N MET A 256 -4.48 -1.69 8.77
CA MET A 256 -5.91 -1.73 8.48
C MET A 256 -6.26 -0.72 7.38
#